data_AF-A0A9Q1CB34-F1
#
_entry.id   AF-A0A9Q1CB34-F1
#
_cell.length_a   1.000
_cell.length_b   1.000
_cell.length_c   1.000
_cell.angle_alpha   90.00
_cell.angle_beta   90.00
_cell.angle_gamma   90.00
#
_symmetry.space_group_name_H-M   'P 1'
#
loop_
_entity.id
_entity.type
_entity.pdbx_description
1 polymer ?
#
loop_
_entity_poly.entity_id
_entity_poly.type
_entity_poly.pdbx_seq_one_letter_code
_entity_poly.pdbx_strand_id
1 'polypeptide(L)'
;MEPIQLRQDEFASVINLSECSLSKPQLRVLSKGLNFTPLPSSVDRFSLRESVANFERSLRLTEFFHDSKETDNSDYDSKLIKFRAKSSWTPPANRDKYLDSFISVVTSEIMSAPEHKAFGNLSSDEHRAMRDLKYNFNVVIRQADKGSAVVIMDRCRYIQEGYRLLNDTSVYQRTEATTINDIERDIRQLADRLHDDDVITDDMHQYAIREGTRPARFYLLPKVHKKGYQVDPLFLPAALLRKDYRRL
;
A
#
# COMPACT_ATOMS: atom_id res chain seq x y z
N MET A 1 7.45 -45.34 -7.47
CA MET A 1 6.97 -43.97 -7.21
C MET A 1 7.23 -43.17 -8.47
N GLU A 2 6.18 -42.72 -9.16
CA GLU A 2 6.37 -41.80 -10.27
C GLU A 2 6.91 -40.46 -9.75
N PRO A 3 7.88 -39.84 -10.44
CA PRO A 3 8.40 -38.54 -10.04
C PRO A 3 7.31 -37.48 -10.17
N ILE A 4 7.21 -36.60 -9.17
CA ILE A 4 6.34 -35.43 -9.18
C ILE A 4 6.80 -34.54 -10.35
N GLN A 5 6.04 -34.54 -11.45
CA GLN A 5 6.21 -33.58 -12.53
C GLN A 5 5.84 -32.19 -12.01
N LEU A 6 6.85 -31.41 -11.62
CA LEU A 6 6.71 -29.97 -11.45
C LEU A 6 6.18 -29.41 -12.77
N ARG A 7 5.05 -28.66 -12.72
CA ARG A 7 4.41 -28.10 -13.92
C ARG A 7 5.44 -27.32 -14.75
N GLN A 8 5.73 -27.81 -15.95
CA GLN A 8 6.70 -27.25 -16.91
C GLN A 8 6.19 -26.00 -17.65
N ASP A 9 5.19 -25.29 -17.13
CA ASP A 9 4.58 -24.16 -17.81
C ASP A 9 5.21 -22.86 -17.30
N GLU A 10 5.97 -22.16 -18.15
CA GLU A 10 6.69 -20.91 -17.84
C GLU A 10 5.76 -19.84 -17.23
N PHE A 11 4.46 -19.95 -17.49
CA PHE A 11 3.42 -19.00 -17.06
C PHE A 11 2.40 -19.60 -16.09
N ALA A 12 2.71 -20.70 -15.40
CA ALA A 12 1.78 -21.38 -14.48
C ALA A 12 1.20 -20.50 -13.36
N SER A 13 1.87 -19.38 -13.04
CA SER A 13 1.39 -18.38 -12.09
C SER A 13 0.33 -17.43 -12.65
N VAL A 14 0.06 -17.45 -13.96
CA VAL A 14 -0.87 -16.57 -14.64
C VAL A 14 -2.11 -17.35 -15.07
N ILE A 15 -3.28 -16.91 -14.61
CA ILE A 15 -4.57 -17.53 -14.92
C ILE A 15 -5.40 -16.52 -15.71
N ASN A 16 -5.54 -16.76 -17.02
CA ASN A 16 -6.37 -15.93 -17.87
C ASN A 16 -7.80 -16.50 -17.94
N LEU A 17 -8.76 -15.73 -17.42
CA LEU A 17 -10.19 -16.02 -17.45
C LEU A 17 -10.96 -14.99 -18.29
N SER A 18 -10.23 -14.10 -18.97
CA SER A 18 -10.80 -13.14 -19.89
C SER A 18 -10.87 -13.71 -21.30
N GLU A 19 -11.73 -13.12 -22.13
CA GLU A 19 -11.77 -13.40 -23.57
C GLU A 19 -10.57 -12.81 -24.32
N CYS A 20 -9.82 -11.90 -23.69
CA CYS A 20 -8.63 -11.27 -24.27
C CYS A 20 -7.46 -12.26 -24.37
N SER A 21 -6.89 -12.41 -25.56
CA SER A 21 -5.63 -13.14 -25.74
C SER A 21 -4.45 -12.32 -25.25
N LEU A 22 -3.56 -12.96 -24.49
CA LEU A 22 -2.36 -12.33 -23.96
C LEU A 22 -1.15 -12.72 -24.81
N SER A 23 -0.33 -11.74 -25.16
CA SER A 23 0.95 -11.99 -25.85
C SER A 23 1.98 -12.61 -24.91
N LYS A 24 2.98 -13.30 -25.46
CA LYS A 24 4.08 -13.89 -24.65
C LYS A 24 4.77 -12.86 -23.75
N PRO A 25 5.10 -11.63 -24.20
CA PRO A 25 5.66 -10.61 -23.32
C PRO A 25 4.72 -10.19 -22.19
N GLN A 26 3.40 -10.13 -22.43
CA GLN A 26 2.42 -9.86 -21.36
C GLN A 26 2.41 -10.96 -20.31
N LEU A 27 2.43 -12.24 -20.74
CA LEU A 27 2.52 -13.38 -19.83
C LEU A 27 3.81 -13.35 -18.99
N ARG A 28 4.96 -13.01 -19.60
CA ARG A 28 6.24 -12.85 -18.87
C ARG A 28 6.20 -11.74 -17.83
N VAL A 29 5.59 -10.60 -18.15
CA VAL A 29 5.43 -9.51 -17.17
C VAL A 29 4.52 -9.94 -16.02
N LEU A 30 3.40 -10.59 -16.32
CA LEU A 30 2.45 -11.05 -15.31
C LEU A 30 3.03 -12.17 -14.44
N SER A 31 3.85 -13.05 -14.99
CA SER A 31 4.46 -14.16 -14.25
C SER A 31 5.51 -13.71 -13.23
N LYS A 32 6.10 -12.52 -13.39
CA LYS A 32 6.95 -11.87 -12.37
C LYS A 32 6.17 -11.48 -11.10
N GLY A 33 4.83 -11.43 -11.19
CA GLY A 33 3.92 -11.17 -10.08
C GLY A 33 3.64 -9.68 -9.80
N LEU A 34 2.54 -9.39 -9.09
CA LEU A 34 2.09 -8.01 -8.85
C LEU A 34 2.91 -7.22 -7.82
N ASN A 35 3.87 -7.88 -7.16
CA ASN A 35 4.85 -7.22 -6.28
C ASN A 35 6.18 -6.94 -7.00
N PHE A 36 6.32 -7.34 -8.26
CA PHE A 36 7.48 -6.99 -9.07
C PHE A 36 7.54 -5.48 -9.24
N THR A 37 8.71 -4.89 -8.98
CA THR A 37 8.94 -3.46 -9.11
C THR A 37 9.88 -3.21 -10.29
N PRO A 38 9.41 -2.58 -11.37
CA PRO A 38 10.27 -2.17 -12.47
C PRO A 38 11.36 -1.24 -11.96
N LEU A 39 12.60 -1.48 -12.41
CA LEU A 39 13.70 -0.61 -12.08
C LEU A 39 13.52 0.74 -12.80
N PRO A 40 13.48 1.87 -12.08
CA PRO A 40 13.33 3.18 -12.70
C PRO A 40 14.54 3.51 -13.57
N SER A 41 14.32 4.26 -14.65
CA SER A 41 15.36 4.67 -15.59
C SER A 41 16.33 5.72 -15.03
N SER A 42 15.93 6.41 -13.97
CA SER A 42 16.68 7.50 -13.33
C SER A 42 16.31 7.57 -11.85
N VAL A 43 17.20 8.16 -11.06
CA VAL A 43 16.95 8.40 -9.63
C VAL A 43 16.03 9.61 -9.48
N ASP A 44 14.94 9.45 -8.74
CA ASP A 44 14.13 10.60 -8.32
C ASP A 44 14.85 11.37 -7.22
N ARG A 45 15.44 12.51 -7.61
CA ARG A 45 16.19 13.38 -6.69
C ARG A 45 15.34 14.00 -5.59
N PHE A 46 14.03 14.18 -5.81
CA PHE A 46 13.14 14.68 -4.76
C PHE A 46 12.90 13.62 -3.69
N SER A 47 12.52 12.41 -4.12
CA SER A 47 12.36 11.26 -3.21
C SER A 47 13.66 10.94 -2.47
N LEU A 48 14.82 11.03 -3.14
CA LEU A 48 16.13 10.84 -2.50
C LEU A 48 16.39 11.87 -1.39
N ARG A 49 16.13 13.16 -1.65
CA ARG A 49 16.26 14.22 -0.64
C ARG A 49 15.36 13.97 0.56
N GLU A 50 14.11 13.58 0.32
CA GLU A 50 13.17 13.23 1.40
C GLU A 50 13.67 12.02 2.21
N SER A 51 14.18 10.97 1.55
CA SER A 51 14.77 9.80 2.22
C SER A 51 15.99 10.18 3.06
N VAL A 52 16.87 11.05 2.55
CA VAL A 52 18.05 11.50 3.30
C VAL A 52 17.66 12.37 4.49
N ALA A 53 16.67 13.26 4.36
CA ALA A 53 16.16 14.03 5.49
C ALA A 53 15.53 13.13 6.57
N ASN A 54 14.81 12.09 6.18
CA ASN A 54 14.26 11.09 7.10
C ASN A 54 15.36 10.27 7.79
N PHE A 55 16.44 9.95 7.07
CA PHE A 55 17.62 9.27 7.63
C PHE A 55 18.31 10.16 8.66
N GLU A 56 18.60 11.43 8.32
CA GLU A 56 19.13 12.42 9.25
C GLU A 56 18.26 12.53 10.51
N ARG A 57 16.95 12.70 10.34
CA ARG A 57 16.02 12.78 11.46
C ARG A 57 16.09 11.55 12.36
N SER A 58 16.17 10.36 11.77
CA SER A 58 16.25 9.10 12.51
C SER A 58 17.52 9.02 13.36
N LEU A 59 18.67 9.45 12.81
CA LEU A 59 19.92 9.52 13.55
C LEU A 59 19.83 10.52 14.71
N ARG A 60 19.31 11.72 14.45
CA ARG A 60 19.14 12.77 15.47
C ARG A 60 18.22 12.33 16.60
N LEU A 61 17.10 11.69 16.28
CA LEU A 61 16.19 11.14 17.29
C LEU A 61 16.88 10.06 18.13
N THR A 62 17.67 9.20 17.49
CA THR A 62 18.40 8.12 18.20
C THR A 62 19.42 8.69 19.16
N GLU A 63 20.19 9.71 18.77
CA GLU A 63 21.11 10.43 19.66
C GLU A 63 20.37 11.14 20.79
N PHE A 64 19.32 11.92 20.46
CA PHE A 64 18.60 12.74 21.42
C PHE A 64 18.00 11.92 22.57
N PHE A 65 17.49 10.72 22.25
CA PHE A 65 16.89 9.79 23.22
C PHE A 65 17.86 8.68 23.69
N HIS A 66 19.16 8.80 23.43
CA HIS A 66 20.13 7.78 23.84
C HIS A 66 20.25 7.66 25.37
N ASP A 67 20.26 8.81 26.06
CA ASP A 67 20.43 8.89 27.52
C ASP A 67 19.10 8.89 28.28
N SER A 68 17.96 8.92 27.58
CA SER A 68 16.67 8.68 28.21
C SER A 68 16.55 7.20 28.56
N LYS A 69 17.24 6.79 29.63
CA LYS A 69 16.94 5.56 30.34
C LYS A 69 15.45 5.59 30.66
N GLU A 70 14.76 4.51 30.32
CA GLU A 70 13.36 4.26 30.65
C GLU A 70 13.06 4.76 32.05
N THR A 71 12.46 5.95 32.14
CA THR A 71 11.81 6.39 33.36
C THR A 71 10.42 5.77 33.32
N ASP A 72 10.40 4.44 33.42
CA ASP A 72 9.19 3.67 33.69
C ASP A 72 8.74 4.03 35.11
N ASN A 73 7.99 5.12 35.23
CA ASN A 73 7.09 5.41 36.34
C ASN A 73 6.26 6.67 36.03
N SER A 74 5.56 6.66 34.90
CA SER A 74 4.29 7.36 34.85
C SER A 74 3.23 6.33 34.46
N ASP A 75 2.18 6.30 35.25
CA ASP A 75 0.93 5.54 35.10
C ASP A 75 0.15 5.94 33.83
N TYR A 76 0.86 6.49 32.84
CA TYR A 76 0.32 6.89 31.55
C TYR A 76 0.24 5.63 30.70
N ASP A 77 -0.93 5.00 30.72
CA ASP A 77 -1.26 3.77 30.01
C ASP A 77 -0.57 3.76 28.64
N SER A 78 0.41 2.88 28.47
CA SER A 78 1.18 2.71 27.24
C SER A 78 0.28 2.36 26.04
N LYS A 79 -1.00 2.07 26.25
CA LYS A 79 -2.03 2.01 25.21
C LYS A 79 -2.42 3.39 24.65
N LEU A 80 -2.35 4.48 25.41
CA LEU A 80 -2.67 5.85 24.97
C LEU A 80 -1.61 6.42 24.02
N ILE A 81 -0.36 5.91 24.09
CA ILE A 81 0.71 6.21 23.10
C ILE A 81 0.26 5.85 21.66
N LYS A 82 -0.77 5.01 21.49
CA LYS A 82 -1.30 4.61 20.17
C LYS A 82 -2.17 5.68 19.50
N PHE A 83 -2.67 6.66 20.25
CA PHE A 83 -3.64 7.65 19.78
C PHE A 83 -3.06 9.06 19.72
N ARG A 84 -1.87 9.20 19.11
CA ARG A 84 -1.21 10.48 18.87
C ARG A 84 -0.84 10.63 17.41
N ALA A 85 -0.87 11.86 16.91
CA ALA A 85 -0.38 12.16 15.57
C ALA A 85 1.13 11.83 15.46
N LYS A 86 1.58 11.43 14.26
CA LYS A 86 3.01 11.23 14.02
C LYS A 86 3.73 12.57 14.12
N SER A 87 4.74 12.64 14.99
CA SER A 87 5.54 13.85 15.15
C SER A 87 6.46 14.07 13.95
N SER A 88 6.40 15.27 13.38
CA SER A 88 7.35 15.80 12.40
C SER A 88 8.54 16.50 13.04
N TRP A 89 8.61 16.53 14.38
CA TRP A 89 9.69 17.18 15.11
C TRP A 89 11.02 16.46 14.86
N THR A 90 12.08 17.25 14.75
CA THR A 90 13.46 16.79 14.61
C THR A 90 14.30 17.52 15.65
N PRO A 91 15.16 16.84 16.42
CA PRO A 91 16.06 17.48 17.35
C PRO A 91 16.92 18.55 16.66
N PRO A 92 17.24 19.67 17.34
CA PRO A 92 18.10 20.70 16.77
C PRO A 92 19.50 20.16 16.48
N ALA A 93 20.14 20.72 15.45
CA ALA A 93 21.54 20.44 15.14
C ALA A 93 22.50 21.01 16.20
N ASN A 94 23.76 20.59 16.15
CA ASN A 94 24.86 21.01 17.02
C ASN A 94 24.82 20.48 18.46
N ARG A 95 24.08 19.40 18.72
CA ARG A 95 24.12 18.67 20.00
C ARG A 95 25.36 17.77 20.09
N ASP A 96 25.64 17.07 19.00
CA ASP A 96 26.83 16.22 18.83
C ASP A 96 27.55 16.59 17.53
N LYS A 97 28.77 17.11 17.67
CA LYS A 97 29.61 17.56 16.55
C LYS A 97 30.05 16.41 15.64
N TYR A 98 30.26 15.23 16.19
CA TYR A 98 30.64 14.05 15.42
C TYR A 98 29.47 13.56 14.58
N LEU A 99 28.28 13.55 15.17
CA LEU A 99 27.06 13.19 14.46
C LEU A 99 26.76 14.17 13.32
N ASP A 100 26.86 15.48 13.57
CA ASP A 100 26.64 16.49 12.54
C ASP A 100 27.66 16.41 11.40
N SER A 101 28.93 16.19 11.74
CA SER A 101 29.98 15.97 10.74
C SER A 101 29.68 14.73 9.90
N PHE A 102 29.31 13.61 10.54
CA PHE A 102 28.93 12.38 9.85
C PHE A 102 27.73 12.58 8.91
N ILE A 103 26.65 13.20 9.39
CA ILE A 103 25.46 13.51 8.59
C ILE A 103 25.83 14.36 7.39
N SER A 104 26.67 15.39 7.59
CA SER A 104 27.12 16.29 6.52
C SER A 104 27.91 15.55 5.45
N VAL A 105 28.89 14.72 5.84
CA VAL A 105 29.71 13.95 4.89
C VAL A 105 28.86 12.95 4.12
N VAL A 106 28.08 12.12 4.81
CA VAL A 106 27.23 11.10 4.18
C VAL A 106 26.19 11.73 3.24
N THR A 107 25.56 12.83 3.67
CA THR A 107 24.60 13.56 2.82
C THR A 107 25.26 14.10 1.56
N SER A 108 26.45 14.71 1.70
CA SER A 108 27.21 15.22 0.56
C SER A 108 27.59 14.09 -0.41
N GLU A 109 28.07 12.96 0.10
CA GLU A 109 28.45 11.80 -0.70
C GLU A 109 27.24 11.21 -1.45
N ILE A 110 26.11 10.99 -0.77
CA ILE A 110 24.89 10.46 -1.40
C ILE A 110 24.36 11.42 -2.48
N MET A 111 24.38 12.72 -2.22
CA MET A 111 23.86 13.71 -3.18
C MET A 111 24.79 13.93 -4.38
N SER A 112 26.10 13.82 -4.18
CA SER A 112 27.11 13.96 -5.24
C SER A 112 27.44 12.65 -5.95
N ALA A 113 26.95 11.52 -5.46
CA ALA A 113 27.19 10.21 -6.05
C ALA A 113 26.83 10.19 -7.55
N PRO A 114 27.72 9.66 -8.41
CA PRO A 114 27.45 9.56 -9.84
C PRO A 114 26.27 8.62 -10.08
N GLU A 115 25.36 9.04 -10.96
CA GLU A 115 24.28 8.18 -11.40
C GLU A 115 24.82 7.15 -12.39
N HIS A 116 24.94 5.90 -11.96
CA HIS A 116 25.21 4.80 -12.87
C HIS A 116 23.93 4.40 -13.59
N LYS A 117 24.00 4.24 -14.91
CA LYS A 117 22.90 3.62 -15.66
C LYS A 117 22.72 2.20 -15.17
N ALA A 118 21.62 1.94 -14.47
CA ALA A 118 21.27 0.59 -14.10
C ALA A 118 20.68 -0.13 -15.32
N PHE A 119 21.07 -1.39 -15.52
CA PHE A 119 20.42 -2.23 -16.51
C PHE A 119 19.00 -2.53 -16.03
N GLY A 120 17.99 -2.18 -16.85
CA GLY A 120 16.60 -2.43 -16.52
C GLY A 120 16.32 -3.91 -16.28
N ASN A 121 15.44 -4.22 -15.33
CA ASN A 121 15.00 -5.59 -15.03
C ASN A 121 13.86 -6.07 -15.94
N LEU A 122 13.59 -5.34 -17.02
CA LEU A 122 12.60 -5.61 -18.04
C LEU A 122 13.19 -5.32 -19.41
N SER A 123 12.83 -6.15 -20.40
CA SER A 123 13.16 -5.90 -21.80
C SER A 123 12.21 -4.87 -22.44
N SER A 124 12.58 -4.35 -23.62
CA SER A 124 11.80 -3.32 -24.32
C SER A 124 10.37 -3.77 -24.70
N ASP A 125 10.21 -5.05 -25.03
CA ASP A 125 8.92 -5.69 -25.28
C ASP A 125 8.10 -5.90 -24.00
N GLU A 126 8.73 -6.25 -22.88
CA GLU A 126 8.07 -6.31 -21.56
C GLU A 126 7.61 -4.91 -21.10
N HIS A 127 8.40 -3.86 -21.33
CA HIS A 127 8.00 -2.46 -21.10
C HIS A 127 6.77 -2.07 -21.94
N ARG A 128 6.75 -2.46 -23.22
CA ARG A 128 5.58 -2.22 -24.08
C ARG A 128 4.38 -3.00 -23.55
N ALA A 129 4.54 -4.28 -23.26
CA ALA A 129 3.48 -5.14 -22.74
C ALA A 129 2.87 -4.61 -21.44
N MET A 130 3.69 -4.08 -20.53
CA MET A 130 3.22 -3.44 -19.30
C MET A 130 2.36 -2.20 -19.58
N ARG A 131 2.77 -1.35 -20.52
CA ARG A 131 1.95 -0.20 -20.94
C ARG A 131 0.65 -0.65 -21.59
N ASP A 132 0.70 -1.64 -22.46
CA ASP A 132 -0.48 -2.18 -23.13
C ASP A 132 -1.48 -2.75 -22.11
N LEU A 133 -1.00 -3.49 -21.10
CA LEU A 133 -1.82 -3.99 -19.99
C LEU A 133 -2.39 -2.84 -19.14
N LYS A 134 -1.59 -1.81 -18.85
CA LYS A 134 -2.03 -0.63 -18.07
C LYS A 134 -3.16 0.13 -18.75
N TYR A 135 -3.14 0.24 -20.08
CA TYR A 135 -4.15 0.95 -20.86
C TYR A 135 -5.26 0.04 -21.42
N ASN A 136 -5.22 -1.26 -21.13
CA ASN A 136 -6.33 -2.15 -21.44
C ASN A 136 -7.42 -2.06 -20.36
N PHE A 137 -8.42 -1.23 -20.63
CA PHE A 137 -9.55 -1.04 -19.71
C PHE A 137 -10.61 -2.15 -19.78
N ASN A 138 -10.49 -3.11 -20.70
CA ASN A 138 -11.47 -4.20 -20.85
C ASN A 138 -11.23 -5.32 -19.85
N VAL A 139 -10.04 -5.39 -19.25
CA VAL A 139 -9.66 -6.43 -18.30
C VAL A 139 -9.38 -5.87 -16.91
N VAL A 140 -9.52 -6.74 -15.91
CA VAL A 140 -9.13 -6.49 -14.52
C VAL A 140 -8.06 -7.52 -14.15
N ILE A 141 -6.96 -7.03 -13.61
CA ILE A 141 -5.83 -7.85 -13.16
C ILE A 141 -5.81 -7.84 -11.63
N ARG A 142 -5.90 -9.01 -11.01
CA ARG A 142 -5.92 -9.18 -9.55
C ARG A 142 -5.05 -10.35 -9.12
N GLN A 143 -4.54 -10.26 -7.89
CA GLN A 143 -3.97 -11.42 -7.24
C GLN A 143 -5.11 -12.38 -6.87
N ALA A 144 -4.90 -13.69 -7.07
CA ALA A 144 -5.77 -14.70 -6.50
C ALA A 144 -5.75 -14.63 -4.97
N ASP A 145 -6.86 -14.97 -4.34
CA ASP A 145 -6.96 -14.99 -2.89
C ASP A 145 -6.07 -16.07 -2.24
N LYS A 146 -5.89 -17.23 -2.90
CA LYS A 146 -4.94 -18.27 -2.47
C LYS A 146 -4.04 -18.70 -3.62
N GLY A 147 -2.77 -18.94 -3.27
CA GLY A 147 -1.71 -19.17 -4.24
C GLY A 147 -1.40 -17.87 -4.96
N SER A 148 -0.14 -17.44 -4.99
CA SER A 148 0.32 -16.14 -5.48
C SER A 148 0.10 -15.90 -7.00
N ALA A 149 -0.91 -16.53 -7.59
CA ALA A 149 -1.27 -16.42 -8.97
C ALA A 149 -1.85 -15.04 -9.31
N VAL A 150 -1.60 -14.61 -10.54
CA VAL A 150 -2.17 -13.42 -11.15
C VAL A 150 -3.33 -13.85 -12.02
N VAL A 151 -4.51 -13.29 -11.75
CA VAL A 151 -5.75 -13.60 -12.45
C VAL A 151 -6.14 -12.41 -13.32
N ILE A 152 -6.47 -12.69 -14.57
CA ILE A 152 -6.96 -11.74 -15.56
C ILE A 152 -8.40 -12.12 -15.90
N MET A 153 -9.29 -11.14 -15.97
CA MET A 153 -10.71 -11.35 -16.21
C MET A 153 -11.36 -10.16 -16.89
N ASP A 154 -12.45 -10.39 -17.60
CA ASP A 154 -13.21 -9.32 -18.23
C ASP A 154 -13.79 -8.37 -17.18
N ARG A 155 -13.65 -7.08 -17.45
CA ARG A 155 -14.09 -6.02 -16.55
C ARG A 155 -15.60 -6.04 -16.35
N CYS A 156 -16.36 -6.27 -17.43
CA CYS A 156 -17.83 -6.35 -17.36
C CYS A 156 -18.26 -7.45 -16.38
N ARG A 157 -17.65 -8.64 -16.51
CA ARG A 157 -17.89 -9.78 -15.63
C ARG A 157 -17.51 -9.48 -14.17
N TYR A 158 -16.36 -8.86 -13.94
CA TYR A 158 -15.93 -8.45 -12.60
C TYR A 158 -16.92 -7.49 -11.93
N ILE A 159 -17.43 -6.51 -12.68
CA ILE A 159 -18.40 -5.53 -12.19
C ILE A 159 -19.75 -6.21 -11.92
N GLN A 160 -20.20 -7.08 -12.81
CA GLN A 160 -21.45 -7.82 -12.66
C GLN A 160 -21.43 -8.68 -11.39
N GLU A 161 -20.34 -9.39 -11.12
CA GLU A 161 -20.19 -10.15 -9.87
C GLU A 161 -20.17 -9.26 -8.62
N GLY A 162 -19.62 -8.05 -8.75
CA GLY A 162 -19.68 -7.05 -7.69
C GLY A 162 -21.13 -6.68 -7.36
N TYR A 163 -21.93 -6.37 -8.37
CA TYR A 163 -23.35 -6.08 -8.18
C TYR A 163 -24.14 -7.30 -7.69
N ARG A 164 -23.84 -8.50 -8.19
CA ARG A 164 -24.49 -9.74 -7.74
C ARG A 164 -24.31 -9.94 -6.23
N LEU A 165 -23.11 -9.68 -5.71
CA LEU A 165 -22.82 -9.76 -4.27
C LEU A 165 -23.48 -8.61 -3.49
N LEU A 166 -23.33 -7.36 -3.95
CA LEU A 166 -23.83 -6.18 -3.24
C LEU A 166 -25.36 -6.06 -3.23
N ASN A 167 -26.05 -6.66 -4.20
CA ASN A 167 -27.51 -6.71 -4.27
C ASN A 167 -28.12 -7.86 -3.45
N ASP A 168 -27.30 -8.69 -2.79
CA ASP A 168 -27.80 -9.72 -1.87
C ASP A 168 -28.28 -9.07 -0.57
N THR A 169 -29.59 -8.85 -0.46
CA THR A 169 -30.23 -8.21 0.69
C THR A 169 -30.25 -9.08 1.95
N SER A 170 -29.87 -10.36 1.86
CA SER A 170 -29.69 -11.21 3.05
C SER A 170 -28.37 -10.90 3.78
N VAL A 171 -27.40 -10.31 3.08
CA VAL A 171 -26.06 -9.99 3.60
C VAL A 171 -25.84 -8.48 3.70
N TYR A 172 -26.30 -7.71 2.72
CA TYR A 172 -26.04 -6.28 2.61
C TYR A 172 -27.32 -5.45 2.71
N GLN A 173 -27.25 -4.35 3.44
CA GLN A 173 -28.29 -3.34 3.48
C GLN A 173 -27.81 -2.10 2.74
N ARG A 174 -28.66 -1.58 1.85
CA ARG A 174 -28.41 -0.29 1.20
C ARG A 174 -28.60 0.83 2.21
N THR A 175 -27.57 1.65 2.39
CA THR A 175 -27.62 2.85 3.22
C THR A 175 -27.87 4.07 2.34
N GLU A 176 -28.60 5.05 2.86
CA GLU A 176 -28.68 6.38 2.28
C GLU A 176 -27.28 6.99 2.17
N ALA A 177 -27.08 7.87 1.19
CA ALA A 177 -25.80 8.52 0.98
C ALA A 177 -25.54 9.55 2.09
N THR A 178 -25.09 9.12 3.27
CA THR A 178 -24.39 10.02 4.19
C THR A 178 -23.09 10.42 3.54
N THR A 179 -22.88 11.74 3.41
CA THR A 179 -21.61 12.21 2.85
C THR A 179 -20.54 11.91 3.89
N ILE A 180 -19.35 11.53 3.44
CA ILE A 180 -18.20 11.36 4.34
C ILE A 180 -17.98 12.62 5.18
N ASN A 181 -18.26 13.79 4.61
CA ASN A 181 -18.22 15.07 5.29
C ASN A 181 -19.18 15.16 6.49
N ASP A 182 -20.35 14.51 6.43
CA ASP A 182 -21.27 14.46 7.56
C ASP A 182 -20.70 13.60 8.68
N ILE A 183 -20.14 12.43 8.34
CA ILE A 183 -19.48 11.54 9.30
C ILE A 183 -18.25 12.25 9.92
N GLU A 184 -17.44 12.93 9.12
CA GLU A 184 -16.30 13.71 9.62
C GLU A 184 -16.74 14.86 10.53
N ARG A 185 -17.85 15.54 10.21
CA ARG A 185 -18.43 16.58 11.07
C ARG A 185 -18.89 15.97 12.40
N ASP A 186 -19.61 14.86 12.37
CA ASP A 186 -20.15 14.22 13.57
C ASP A 186 -19.01 13.69 14.46
N ILE A 187 -17.96 13.11 13.87
CA ILE A 187 -16.74 12.70 14.59
C ILE A 187 -16.06 13.92 15.22
N ARG A 188 -15.92 15.03 14.49
CA ARG A 188 -15.31 16.25 15.01
C ARG A 188 -16.11 16.80 16.19
N GLN A 189 -17.43 16.93 16.05
CA GLN A 189 -18.31 17.38 17.15
C GLN A 189 -18.24 16.48 18.38
N LEU A 190 -18.14 15.15 18.16
CA LEU A 190 -17.95 14.23 19.27
C LEU A 190 -16.57 14.41 19.93
N ALA A 191 -15.51 14.54 19.14
CA ALA A 191 -14.16 14.77 19.65
C ALA A 191 -14.07 16.08 20.43
N ASP A 192 -14.63 17.18 19.91
CA ASP A 192 -14.69 18.48 20.57
C ASP A 192 -15.39 18.38 21.92
N ARG A 193 -16.58 17.76 21.98
CA ARG A 193 -17.29 17.56 23.26
C ARG A 193 -16.49 16.74 24.26
N LEU A 194 -15.88 15.64 23.81
CA LEU A 194 -15.08 14.78 24.71
C LEU A 194 -13.81 15.49 25.20
N HIS A 195 -13.28 16.44 24.43
CA HIS A 195 -12.14 17.25 24.81
C HIS A 195 -12.56 18.35 25.80
N ASP A 196 -13.67 19.04 25.53
CA ASP A 196 -14.26 20.04 26.44
C ASP A 196 -14.65 19.43 27.81
N ASP A 197 -15.08 18.16 27.82
CA ASP A 197 -15.42 17.40 29.03
C ASP A 197 -14.18 16.76 29.73
N ASP A 198 -12.95 17.08 29.29
CA ASP A 198 -11.69 16.53 29.80
C ASP A 198 -11.59 14.98 29.74
N VAL A 199 -12.35 14.32 28.85
CA VAL A 199 -12.35 12.86 28.68
C VAL A 199 -11.18 12.39 27.82
N ILE A 200 -10.75 13.19 26.84
CA ILE A 200 -9.62 12.91 25.95
C ILE A 200 -8.59 14.03 26.00
N THR A 201 -7.32 13.70 25.76
CA THR A 201 -6.22 14.67 25.73
C THR A 201 -6.13 15.40 24.39
N ASP A 202 -5.39 16.51 24.34
CA ASP A 202 -5.10 17.25 23.09
C ASP A 202 -4.56 16.33 21.97
N ASP A 203 -3.62 15.43 22.33
CA ASP A 203 -3.02 14.47 21.40
C ASP A 203 -4.07 13.52 20.79
N MET A 204 -5.03 13.07 21.61
CA MET A 204 -6.11 12.17 21.18
C MET A 204 -7.14 12.90 20.33
N HIS A 205 -7.50 14.13 20.70
CA HIS A 205 -8.38 14.99 19.93
C HIS A 205 -7.81 15.22 18.53
N GLN A 206 -6.54 15.64 18.45
CA GLN A 206 -5.84 15.83 17.17
C GLN A 206 -5.75 14.52 16.37
N TYR A 207 -5.55 13.37 17.03
CA TYR A 207 -5.50 12.08 16.36
C TYR A 207 -6.86 11.63 15.79
N ALA A 208 -7.94 11.94 16.50
CA ALA A 208 -9.31 11.58 16.14
C ALA A 208 -9.80 12.38 14.92
N ILE A 209 -9.46 13.66 14.85
CA ILE A 209 -9.83 14.53 13.73
C ILE A 209 -8.91 14.21 12.53
N ARG A 210 -9.46 13.46 11.57
CA ARG A 210 -8.82 13.19 10.29
C ARG A 210 -9.53 13.95 9.20
N GLU A 211 -8.77 14.71 8.42
CA GLU A 211 -9.30 15.42 7.26
C GLU A 211 -9.06 14.65 5.96
N GLY A 212 -10.00 14.79 5.02
CA GLY A 212 -9.85 14.22 3.69
C GLY A 212 -10.06 12.70 3.66
N THR A 213 -10.90 12.17 4.55
CA THR A 213 -11.31 10.77 4.57
C THR A 213 -11.92 10.39 3.22
N ARG A 214 -11.58 9.19 2.76
CA ARG A 214 -12.10 8.64 1.52
C ARG A 214 -12.87 7.36 1.82
N PRO A 215 -13.94 7.06 1.07
CA PRO A 215 -14.69 5.85 1.33
C PRO A 215 -13.81 4.65 1.03
N ALA A 216 -14.01 3.57 1.79
CA ALA A 216 -13.36 2.30 1.49
C ALA A 216 -13.71 1.89 0.05
N ARG A 217 -12.70 1.46 -0.71
CA ARG A 217 -12.93 0.98 -2.07
C ARG A 217 -13.28 -0.50 -1.99
N PHE A 218 -14.47 -0.83 -2.49
CA PHE A 218 -14.87 -2.22 -2.70
C PHE A 218 -14.13 -2.81 -3.89
N TYR A 219 -13.61 -4.01 -3.72
CA TYR A 219 -13.04 -4.81 -4.80
C TYR A 219 -13.18 -6.29 -4.48
N LEU A 220 -13.10 -7.10 -5.52
CA LEU A 220 -13.20 -8.54 -5.41
C LEU A 220 -11.84 -9.23 -5.58
N LEU A 221 -11.62 -10.30 -4.82
CA LEU A 221 -10.48 -11.22 -4.95
C LEU A 221 -10.92 -12.58 -5.54
N PRO A 222 -10.34 -13.04 -6.67
CA PRO A 222 -10.71 -14.32 -7.29
C PRO A 222 -10.25 -15.54 -6.49
N LYS A 223 -11.13 -16.55 -6.35
CA LYS A 223 -10.89 -17.85 -5.71
C LYS A 223 -10.75 -18.96 -6.75
N VAL A 224 -9.55 -19.14 -7.28
CA VAL A 224 -9.26 -20.08 -8.39
C VAL A 224 -9.03 -21.55 -7.96
N HIS A 225 -9.00 -21.84 -6.66
CA HIS A 225 -8.61 -23.15 -6.11
C HIS A 225 -9.75 -24.06 -5.64
N LYS A 226 -11.03 -23.68 -5.82
CA LYS A 226 -12.19 -24.51 -5.42
C LYS A 226 -12.63 -25.44 -6.57
N LYS A 227 -12.80 -26.74 -6.29
CA LYS A 227 -13.31 -27.74 -7.27
C LYS A 227 -14.74 -27.37 -7.73
N GLY A 228 -15.02 -27.43 -9.03
CA GLY A 228 -16.30 -27.06 -9.65
C GLY A 228 -16.37 -25.64 -10.22
N TYR A 229 -15.35 -24.82 -9.98
CA TYR A 229 -15.30 -23.38 -10.33
C TYR A 229 -14.20 -23.06 -11.36
N GLN A 230 -13.76 -24.06 -12.14
CA GLN A 230 -12.76 -23.89 -13.22
C GLN A 230 -13.28 -23.03 -14.39
N VAL A 231 -14.60 -22.84 -14.47
CA VAL A 231 -15.27 -21.95 -15.43
C VAL A 231 -15.59 -20.58 -14.81
N ASP A 232 -16.00 -20.54 -13.54
CA ASP A 232 -16.41 -19.31 -12.85
C ASP A 232 -15.76 -19.12 -11.48
N PRO A 233 -14.81 -18.18 -11.31
CA PRO A 233 -14.21 -17.91 -10.00
C PRO A 233 -15.24 -17.39 -9.01
N LEU A 234 -15.21 -17.91 -7.80
CA LEU A 234 -15.86 -17.24 -6.69
C LEU A 234 -15.08 -15.97 -6.32
N PHE A 235 -15.78 -14.94 -5.90
CA PHE A 235 -15.17 -13.70 -5.46
C PHE A 235 -15.33 -13.54 -3.95
N LEU A 236 -14.28 -13.09 -3.27
CA LEU A 236 -14.45 -12.51 -1.94
C LEU A 236 -14.54 -11.00 -2.01
N PRO A 237 -15.54 -10.40 -1.32
CA PRO A 237 -15.56 -8.98 -1.11
C PRO A 237 -14.39 -8.59 -0.21
N ALA A 238 -13.63 -7.58 -0.63
CA ALA A 238 -12.57 -6.97 0.13
C ALA A 238 -12.77 -5.45 0.14
N ALA A 239 -12.44 -4.84 1.28
CA ALA A 239 -12.46 -3.40 1.45
C ALA A 239 -11.04 -2.91 1.72
N LEU A 240 -10.55 -1.99 0.88
CA LEU A 240 -9.26 -1.35 1.09
C LEU A 240 -9.49 -0.09 1.94
N LEU A 241 -9.15 -0.16 3.23
CA LEU A 241 -8.72 1.01 3.98
C LEU A 241 -7.27 1.28 3.54
N ARG A 242 -7.03 2.35 2.78
CA ARG A 242 -5.65 2.71 2.41
C ARG A 242 -4.86 2.98 3.70
N LYS A 243 -3.92 2.09 4.04
CA LYS A 243 -2.60 2.56 4.49
C LYS A 243 -1.87 2.96 3.22
N ASP A 244 -1.32 4.17 3.19
CA ASP A 244 -0.74 4.82 2.01
C ASP A 244 0.12 3.91 1.12
N TYR A 245 -0.50 3.24 0.16
CA TYR A 245 0.18 2.68 -1.00
C TYR A 245 0.07 3.69 -2.13
N ARG A 246 1.04 4.61 -2.20
CA ARG A 246 1.46 5.15 -3.49
C ARG A 246 2.20 4.03 -4.21
N ARG A 247 1.51 3.29 -5.07
CA ARG A 247 2.13 2.44 -6.09
C ARG A 247 1.57 2.87 -7.45
N LEU A 248 2.48 3.25 -8.34
CA LEU A 248 2.29 3.35 -9.78
C LEU A 248 2.53 1.98 -10.42
#